data_AF-A0A952TY18-F1
#
_entry.id   AF-A0A952TY18-F1
#
_cell.length_a   1.000
_cell.length_b   1.000
_cell.length_c   1.000
_cell.angle_alpha   90.00
_cell.angle_beta   90.00
_cell.angle_gamma   90.00
#
_symmetry.space_group_name_H-M   'P 1'
#
loop_
_entity.id
_entity.type
_entity.pdbx_description
1 polymer ?
#
loop_
_entity_poly.entity_id
_entity_poly.type
_entity_poly.pdbx_seq_one_letter_code
_entity_poly.pdbx_strand_id
1 'polypeptide(L)'
;MSHHQRTIAKLDAFHTVALCNHNALHLNWGSLSVHIPRHNFQQLAQMLHQVTIGSARQQLSNPSCRLNQDSKGNFELRFPDLALYLSANDMLQLVLLVEEAVLALGEQDQFEALEYPTGPVLVEARPWSSGRYRPSMN
;
A
#
# COMPACT_ATOMS: atom_id res chain seq x y z
N MET A 1 -15.49 -14.09 9.82
CA MET A 1 -14.17 -14.48 9.29
C MET A 1 -13.30 -13.23 9.34
N SER A 2 -12.06 -13.32 9.84
CA SER A 2 -11.15 -12.17 9.83
C SER A 2 -10.81 -11.81 8.37
N HIS A 3 -11.04 -10.56 7.98
CA HIS A 3 -10.67 -10.04 6.65
C HIS A 3 -9.17 -9.71 6.56
N HIS A 4 -8.42 -9.87 7.66
CA HIS A 4 -7.00 -9.60 7.74
C HIS A 4 -6.21 -10.84 7.38
N GLN A 5 -5.29 -10.68 6.45
CA GLN A 5 -4.28 -11.67 6.12
C GLN A 5 -3.22 -11.72 7.22
N ARG A 6 -2.67 -10.55 7.60
CA ARG A 6 -1.66 -10.42 8.65
C ARG A 6 -1.53 -8.99 9.15
N THR A 7 -1.14 -8.82 10.42
CA THR A 7 -0.63 -7.54 10.93
C THR A 7 0.78 -7.32 10.38
N ILE A 8 1.05 -6.15 9.81
CA ILE A 8 2.34 -5.78 9.20
C ILE A 8 3.11 -4.71 9.98
N ALA A 9 2.44 -3.96 10.85
CA ALA A 9 3.08 -3.05 11.78
C ALA A 9 2.23 -2.91 13.06
N LYS A 10 2.88 -2.69 14.21
CA LYS A 10 2.21 -2.62 15.50
C LYS A 10 3.00 -1.79 16.51
N LEU A 11 2.38 -0.74 17.03
CA LEU A 11 2.91 0.00 18.18
C LEU A 11 2.40 -0.58 19.51
N ASP A 12 1.09 -0.86 19.59
CA ASP A 12 0.46 -1.43 20.78
C ASP A 12 -0.83 -2.22 20.43
N ALA A 13 -1.71 -2.47 21.39
CA ALA A 13 -2.94 -3.22 21.17
C ALA A 13 -3.99 -2.49 20.31
N PHE A 14 -3.90 -1.17 20.19
CA PHE A 14 -4.90 -0.30 19.56
C PHE A 14 -4.35 0.43 18.32
N HIS A 15 -3.05 0.43 18.12
CA HIS A 15 -2.37 1.09 17.01
C HIS A 15 -1.65 0.04 16.13
N THR A 16 -2.34 -0.40 15.08
CA THR A 16 -1.86 -1.47 14.20
C THR A 16 -2.16 -1.18 12.73
N VAL A 17 -1.36 -1.76 11.84
CA VAL A 17 -1.65 -1.84 10.41
C VAL A 17 -1.65 -3.31 10.00
N ALA A 18 -2.70 -3.74 9.31
CA ALA A 18 -2.81 -5.09 8.77
C ALA A 18 -3.02 -5.07 7.26
N LEU A 19 -2.48 -6.05 6.55
CA LEU A 19 -2.81 -6.31 5.16
C LEU A 19 -4.09 -7.16 5.10
N CYS A 20 -5.07 -6.69 4.34
CA CYS A 20 -6.31 -7.42 4.08
C CYS A 20 -6.17 -8.31 2.83
N ASN A 21 -7.01 -9.35 2.76
CA ASN A 21 -7.04 -10.28 1.63
C ASN A 21 -7.36 -9.62 0.27
N HIS A 22 -7.96 -8.43 0.27
CA HIS A 22 -8.30 -7.65 -0.92
C HIS A 22 -7.29 -6.51 -1.19
N ASN A 23 -6.02 -6.70 -0.82
CA ASN A 23 -4.90 -5.78 -1.08
C ASN A 23 -5.14 -4.32 -0.60
N ALA A 24 -5.84 -4.17 0.52
CA ALA A 24 -5.96 -2.91 1.24
C ALA A 24 -5.25 -3.02 2.58
N LEU A 25 -4.83 -1.89 3.12
CA LEU A 25 -4.23 -1.78 4.44
C LEU A 25 -5.32 -1.34 5.40
N HIS A 26 -5.48 -2.10 6.46
CA HIS A 26 -6.37 -1.79 7.55
C HIS A 26 -5.59 -1.12 8.67
N LEU A 27 -5.77 0.19 8.81
CA LEU A 27 -5.21 1.00 9.90
C LEU A 27 -6.21 1.00 11.07
N ASN A 28 -5.75 0.52 12.21
CA ASN A 28 -6.45 0.61 13.48
C ASN A 28 -5.79 1.70 14.35
N TRP A 29 -6.59 2.64 14.85
CA TRP A 29 -6.14 3.78 15.64
C TRP A 29 -7.10 4.04 16.81
N GLY A 30 -6.86 3.40 17.95
CA GLY A 30 -7.77 3.47 19.09
C GLY A 30 -9.06 2.71 18.81
N SER A 31 -10.18 3.44 18.77
CA SER A 31 -11.49 2.90 18.35
C SER A 31 -11.78 3.09 16.86
N LEU A 32 -10.90 3.79 16.14
CA LEU A 32 -11.04 4.02 14.72
C LEU A 32 -10.43 2.86 13.93
N SER A 33 -11.14 2.44 12.89
CA SER A 33 -10.67 1.46 11.92
C SER A 33 -10.95 1.98 10.51
N VAL A 34 -9.93 1.98 9.64
CA VAL A 34 -10.06 2.43 8.25
C VAL A 34 -9.34 1.49 7.30
N HIS A 35 -10.02 1.13 6.20
CA HIS A 35 -9.43 0.36 5.11
C HIS A 35 -8.98 1.33 4.02
N ILE A 36 -7.68 1.33 3.74
CA ILE A 36 -7.01 2.23 2.81
C ILE A 36 -6.47 1.39 1.66
N PRO A 37 -6.86 1.64 0.39
CA PRO A 37 -6.24 0.98 -0.76
C PRO A 37 -4.71 1.13 -0.74
N ARG A 38 -3.98 0.10 -1.16
CA ARG A 38 -2.50 0.09 -1.09
C ARG A 38 -1.82 1.31 -1.73
N HIS A 39 -2.29 1.74 -2.90
CA HIS A 39 -1.77 2.93 -3.57
C HIS A 39 -2.00 4.22 -2.75
N ASN A 40 -3.16 4.35 -2.12
CA ASN A 40 -3.46 5.48 -1.23
C ASN A 40 -2.63 5.42 0.06
N PHE A 41 -2.33 4.23 0.56
CA PHE A 41 -1.47 4.04 1.73
C PHE A 41 -0.01 4.47 1.44
N GLN A 42 0.51 4.16 0.25
CA GLN A 42 1.83 4.64 -0.17
C GLN A 42 1.87 6.17 -0.30
N GLN A 43 0.81 6.78 -0.82
CA GLN A 43 0.68 8.23 -0.89
C GLN A 43 0.59 8.88 0.49
N LEU A 44 -0.13 8.25 1.43
CA LEU A 44 -0.15 8.65 2.84
C LEU A 44 1.27 8.63 3.41
N ALA A 45 2.02 7.54 3.23
CA ALA A 45 3.39 7.43 3.74
C ALA A 45 4.30 8.53 3.19
N GLN A 46 4.24 8.83 1.90
CA GLN A 46 5.00 9.92 1.29
C GLN A 46 4.64 11.29 1.90
N MET A 47 3.35 11.53 2.12
CA MET A 47 2.86 12.76 2.74
C MET A 47 3.36 12.92 4.18
N LEU A 48 3.28 11.85 4.98
CA LEU A 48 3.76 11.82 6.36
C LEU A 48 5.28 12.05 6.42
N HIS A 49 6.04 11.44 5.51
CA HIS A 49 7.49 11.63 5.42
C HIS A 49 7.88 13.08 5.06
N GLN A 50 7.14 13.76 4.18
CA GLN A 50 7.39 15.18 3.86
C GLN A 50 7.18 16.11 5.07
N VAL A 51 6.27 15.74 5.97
CA VAL A 51 6.02 16.52 7.19
C VAL A 51 7.17 16.38 8.17
N THR A 52 7.71 15.18 8.36
CA THR A 52 8.79 14.94 9.32
C THR A 52 10.10 15.61 8.94
N ILE A 53 10.40 15.74 7.64
CA ILE A 53 11.58 16.47 7.15
C ILE A 53 11.44 18.01 7.21
N GLY A 54 10.36 18.53 7.80
CA GLY A 54 10.16 19.96 8.03
C GLY A 54 9.76 20.76 6.79
N SER A 55 9.41 20.08 5.69
CA SER A 55 8.97 20.73 4.44
C SER A 55 7.48 21.13 4.45
N ALA A 56 6.71 20.65 5.43
CA ALA A 56 5.26 20.88 5.50
C ALA A 56 4.90 22.15 6.28
N ARG A 57 5.17 23.32 5.71
CA ARG A 57 4.37 24.53 6.02
C ARG A 57 3.12 24.64 5.14
N GLN A 58 2.89 23.65 4.28
CA GLN A 58 1.84 23.65 3.28
C GLN A 58 0.88 22.50 3.51
N GLN A 59 -0.40 22.77 3.26
CA GLN A 59 -1.42 21.76 3.09
C GLN A 59 -0.95 20.76 2.03
N LEU A 60 -0.65 19.54 2.46
CA LEU A 60 -0.37 18.46 1.53
C LEU A 60 -1.72 17.85 1.15
N SER A 61 -2.03 17.86 -0.14
CA SER A 61 -3.32 17.37 -0.62
C SER A 61 -3.16 16.42 -1.79
N ASN A 62 -3.90 15.34 -1.71
CA ASN A 62 -4.14 14.36 -2.74
C ASN A 62 -5.68 14.14 -2.79
N PRO A 63 -6.28 13.77 -3.93
CA PRO A 63 -7.68 13.35 -4.00
C PRO A 63 -8.14 12.42 -2.87
N SER A 64 -7.28 11.52 -2.40
CA SER A 64 -7.58 10.49 -1.40
C SER A 64 -7.26 10.89 0.03
N CYS A 65 -6.44 11.93 0.25
CA CYS A 65 -5.98 12.29 1.59
C CYS A 65 -5.49 13.75 1.65
N ARG A 66 -5.75 14.45 2.75
CA ARG A 66 -5.23 15.79 3.03
C ARG A 66 -4.66 15.86 4.43
N LEU A 67 -3.59 16.61 4.60
CA LEU A 67 -2.99 16.88 5.90
C LEU A 67 -2.83 18.38 6.12
N ASN A 68 -3.43 18.86 7.21
CA ASN A 68 -3.33 20.24 7.68
C ASN A 68 -2.68 20.27 9.06
N GLN A 69 -1.96 21.37 9.35
CA GLN A 69 -1.48 21.68 10.69
C GLN A 69 -2.12 22.98 11.17
N ASP A 70 -2.65 23.00 12.39
CA ASP A 70 -3.21 24.21 12.99
C ASP A 70 -2.12 25.11 13.60
N SER A 71 -2.50 26.31 14.05
CA SER A 71 -1.58 27.26 14.68
C SER A 71 -1.06 26.82 16.06
N LYS A 72 -1.63 25.76 16.64
CA LYS A 72 -1.22 25.18 17.93
C LYS A 72 -0.32 23.96 17.75
N GLY A 73 -0.06 23.54 16.51
CA GLY A 73 0.77 22.38 16.18
C GLY A 73 0.03 21.04 16.17
N ASN A 74 -1.31 21.04 16.22
CA ASN A 74 -2.10 19.82 16.00
C ASN A 74 -2.29 19.56 14.51
N PHE A 75 -2.56 18.31 14.17
CA PHE A 75 -2.70 17.86 12.80
C PHE A 75 -4.13 17.40 12.52
N GLU A 76 -4.65 17.74 11.35
CA GLU A 76 -5.88 17.17 10.80
C GLU A 76 -5.53 16.33 9.58
N LEU A 77 -5.67 15.01 9.70
CA LEU A 77 -5.53 14.06 8.60
C LEU A 77 -6.92 13.69 8.09
N ARG A 78 -7.25 14.08 6.86
CA ARG A 78 -8.57 13.90 6.27
C ARG A 78 -8.54 12.93 5.08
N PHE A 79 -9.32 11.86 5.19
CA PHE A 79 -9.77 11.02 4.09
C PHE A 79 -11.15 11.53 3.59
N PRO A 80 -11.68 11.05 2.44
CA PRO A 80 -12.93 11.58 1.88
C PRO A 80 -14.09 11.64 2.87
N ASP A 81 -14.26 10.60 3.68
CA ASP A 81 -15.39 10.43 4.61
C ASP A 81 -14.98 10.45 6.09
N LEU A 82 -13.72 10.77 6.39
CA LEU A 82 -13.15 10.63 7.74
C LEU A 82 -12.10 11.71 8.00
N ALA A 83 -12.14 12.33 9.18
CA ALA A 83 -11.10 13.22 9.65
C ALA A 83 -10.55 12.74 10.98
N LEU A 84 -9.22 12.76 11.10
CA LEU A 84 -8.47 12.45 12.31
C LEU A 84 -7.79 13.71 12.82
N TYR A 85 -8.10 14.08 14.06
CA TYR A 85 -7.42 15.15 14.77
C TYR A 85 -6.37 14.54 15.69
N LEU A 86 -5.11 14.84 15.41
CA LEU A 86 -3.94 14.23 16.03
C LEU A 86 -3.15 15.30 16.78
N SER A 87 -2.72 14.98 18.00
CA SER A 87 -1.67 15.77 18.64
C SER A 87 -0.35 15.58 17.90
N ALA A 88 0.66 16.40 18.20
CA ALA A 88 2.00 16.21 17.63
C ALA A 88 2.59 14.83 17.99
N ASN A 89 2.30 14.31 19.18
CA ASN A 89 2.75 12.97 19.59
C ASN A 89 2.05 11.85 18.82
N ASP A 90 0.73 11.95 18.67
CA ASP A 90 -0.06 10.97 17.90
C ASP A 90 0.37 10.95 16.43
N MET A 91 0.68 12.13 15.88
CA MET A 91 1.20 12.26 14.53
C MET A 91 2.55 11.54 14.36
N LEU A 92 3.49 11.69 15.32
CA LEU A 92 4.77 10.98 15.29
C LEU A 92 4.58 9.45 15.39
N GLN A 93 3.67 9.00 16.25
CA GLN A 93 3.34 7.58 16.34
C GLN A 93 2.75 7.06 15.02
N LEU A 94 1.86 7.83 14.38
CA LEU A 94 1.30 7.45 13.09
C LEU A 94 2.38 7.35 12.01
N VAL A 95 3.33 8.28 11.97
CA VAL A 95 4.48 8.22 11.06
C VAL A 95 5.24 6.91 11.26
N LEU A 96 5.65 6.60 12.50
CA LEU A 96 6.42 5.40 12.80
C LEU A 96 5.69 4.13 12.37
N LEU A 97 4.40 4.04 12.69
CA LEU A 97 3.56 2.89 12.34
C LEU A 97 3.43 2.73 10.81
N VAL A 98 3.27 3.83 10.07
CA VAL A 98 3.14 3.81 8.61
C VAL A 98 4.48 3.49 7.94
N GLU A 99 5.59 4.02 8.44
CA GLU A 99 6.94 3.71 7.93
C GLU A 99 7.29 2.23 8.14
N GLU A 100 7.02 1.68 9.32
CA GLU A 100 7.19 0.24 9.61
C GLU A 100 6.34 -0.61 8.66
N ALA A 101 5.10 -0.22 8.42
CA ALA A 101 4.21 -0.92 7.49
C ALA A 101 4.74 -0.87 6.04
N VAL A 102 5.30 0.25 5.60
CA VAL A 102 5.90 0.37 4.25
C VAL A 102 7.14 -0.51 4.10
N LEU A 103 8.00 -0.58 5.13
CA LEU A 103 9.16 -1.48 5.13
C LEU A 103 8.72 -2.94 5.02
N ALA A 104 7.73 -3.34 5.83
CA ALA A 104 7.18 -4.70 5.80
C ALA A 104 6.51 -5.07 4.46
N LEU A 105 5.98 -4.10 3.71
CA LEU A 105 5.48 -4.29 2.34
C LEU A 105 6.61 -4.42 1.33
N GLY A 106 7.67 -3.61 1.46
CA GLY A 106 8.83 -3.64 0.55
C GLY A 106 9.62 -4.95 0.63
N GLU A 107 9.77 -5.53 1.82
CA GLU A 107 10.34 -6.87 1.99
C GLU A 107 9.50 -7.93 1.26
N GLN A 108 8.17 -7.84 1.33
CA GLN A 108 7.28 -8.80 0.64
C GLN A 108 7.35 -8.71 -0.88
N ASP A 109 7.34 -7.50 -1.43
CA ASP A 109 7.40 -7.33 -2.89
C ASP A 109 8.69 -7.94 -3.46
N GLN A 110 9.77 -7.96 -2.66
CA GLN A 110 11.01 -8.65 -3.02
C GLN A 110 10.85 -10.17 -2.96
N PHE A 111 10.19 -10.73 -1.96
CA PHE A 111 9.94 -12.18 -1.88
C PHE A 111 8.96 -12.68 -2.97
N GLU A 112 7.87 -11.95 -3.24
CA GLU A 112 6.95 -12.30 -4.33
C GLU A 112 7.60 -12.16 -5.71
N ALA A 113 8.50 -11.19 -5.89
CA ALA A 113 9.30 -11.06 -7.12
C ALA A 113 10.36 -12.17 -7.26
N LEU A 114 10.82 -12.77 -6.16
CA LEU A 114 11.79 -13.87 -6.16
C LEU A 114 11.14 -15.25 -6.36
N GLU A 115 9.85 -15.42 -6.02
CA GLU A 115 9.12 -16.68 -6.22
C GLU A 115 8.61 -16.89 -7.66
N TYR A 116 8.67 -15.85 -8.51
CA TYR A 116 8.44 -15.99 -9.95
C TYR A 116 9.72 -15.67 -10.72
N PRO A 117 10.53 -16.67 -11.12
CA PRO A 117 11.43 -16.46 -12.24
C PRO A 117 10.55 -16.26 -13.48
N THR A 118 10.31 -15.00 -13.85
CA THR A 118 9.93 -14.62 -15.21
C THR A 118 11.12 -14.89 -16.13
N GLY A 119 11.51 -16.16 -16.25
CA GLY A 119 12.24 -16.63 -17.41
C GLY A 119 11.26 -16.64 -18.57
N PRO A 120 11.67 -16.28 -19.79
CA PRO A 120 10.81 -16.45 -20.96
C PRO A 120 10.43 -17.93 -21.05
N VAL A 121 9.14 -18.23 -20.98
CA VAL A 121 8.63 -19.49 -21.51
C VAL A 121 8.85 -19.38 -23.01
N LEU A 122 9.99 -19.91 -23.48
CA LEU A 122 10.20 -20.25 -24.87
C LEU A 122 9.17 -21.32 -25.22
N VAL A 123 7.98 -20.89 -25.62
CA VAL A 123 7.06 -21.74 -26.38
C VAL A 123 7.70 -21.86 -27.75
N GLU A 124 8.54 -22.87 -27.94
CA GLU A 124 8.88 -23.33 -29.28
C GLU A 124 7.59 -23.81 -29.94
N ALA A 125 6.95 -22.91 -30.69
CA ALA A 125 5.94 -23.29 -31.66
C ALA A 125 6.62 -24.15 -32.72
N ARG A 126 6.53 -25.48 -32.56
CA ARG A 126 6.89 -26.39 -33.65
C ARG A 126 5.98 -26.04 -34.84
N PRO A 127 6.54 -25.74 -36.03
CA PRO A 127 5.70 -25.56 -37.20
C PRO A 127 4.98 -26.87 -37.48
N TRP A 128 3.65 -26.79 -37.56
CA TRP A 128 2.82 -27.87 -38.10
C TRP A 128 3.31 -28.12 -39.52
N SER A 129 3.99 -29.25 -39.74
CA SER A 129 4.34 -29.70 -41.08
C SER A 129 3.01 -29.95 -41.81
N SER A 130 2.65 -29.01 -42.68
CA SER A 130 1.54 -29.18 -43.60
C SER A 130 1.86 -30.37 -44.51
N GLY A 131 1.17 -31.48 -44.24
CA GLY A 131 1.15 -32.63 -45.12
C GLY A 131 0.77 -32.17 -46.52
N ARG A 132 1.68 -32.35 -47.47
CA ARG A 132 1.37 -32.19 -48.90
C ARG A 132 0.49 -33.36 -49.32
N TYR A 133 -0.82 -33.14 -49.31
CA TYR A 133 -1.74 -33.97 -50.09
C TYR A 133 -1.54 -33.61 -51.57
N ARG A 134 -1.01 -34.54 -52.36
CA ARG A 134 -1.05 -34.48 -53.83
C ARG A 134 -2.14 -35.45 -54.30
N PRO A 135 -3.24 -34.98 -54.91
CA PRO A 135 -4.08 -35.85 -55.70
C PRO A 135 -3.37 -36.13 -57.04
N SER A 136 -3.17 -37.40 -57.36
CA SER A 136 -2.82 -37.85 -58.69
C SER A 136 -4.07 -37.75 -59.58
N MET A 137 -4.02 -36.94 -60.63
CA MET A 137 -4.92 -37.08 -61.78
C MET A 137 -4.11 -37.05 -63.06
N ASN A 138 -4.36 -38.10 -63.86
CA ASN A 138 -3.81 -38.50 -65.17
C ASN A 138 -2.42 -39.12 -65.18
#